data_AF-A0A067C7A6-F1
#
_entry.id   AF-A0A067C7A6-F1
#
_cell.length_a   1.000
_cell.length_b   1.000
_cell.length_c   1.000
_cell.angle_alpha   90.00
_cell.angle_beta   90.00
_cell.angle_gamma   90.00
#
_symmetry.space_group_name_H-M   'P 1'
#
loop_
_entity.id
_entity.type
_entity.pdbx_description
1 polymer ?
#
loop_
_entity_poly.entity_id
_entity_poly.type
_entity_poly.pdbx_seq_one_letter_code
_entity_poly.pdbx_strand_id
1 'polypeptide(L)'
;MPTTRESPALRALSVAGIVRSIASFQDGILEDLRPFLGFDYKAWVNTPFDKRLQVQLEPFHALLLPWLADHSIDRLAQLFEALPDVAPLVTETAIYYGHDDLVAHLSAHWRHKATSLRSMDLAAWRGTFRS
;
A
#
# COMPACT_ATOMS: atom_id res chain seq x y z
N MET A 1 -28.58 -18.69 -44.46
CA MET A 1 -27.39 -18.14 -43.80
C MET A 1 -27.80 -17.47 -42.49
N PRO A 2 -27.38 -17.93 -41.32
CA PRO A 2 -27.67 -17.23 -40.07
C PRO A 2 -26.57 -16.20 -39.80
N THR A 3 -26.93 -14.92 -39.79
CA THR A 3 -26.09 -13.85 -39.27
C THR A 3 -26.06 -13.96 -37.74
N THR A 4 -24.96 -14.45 -37.19
CA THR A 4 -24.65 -14.34 -35.76
C THR A 4 -24.56 -12.86 -35.41
N ARG A 5 -25.60 -12.32 -34.76
CA ARG A 5 -25.55 -11.03 -34.10
C ARG A 5 -24.48 -11.12 -33.02
N GLU A 6 -23.32 -10.51 -33.25
CA GLU A 6 -22.31 -10.32 -32.21
C GLU A 6 -22.95 -9.54 -31.06
N SER A 7 -22.92 -10.13 -29.86
CA SER A 7 -23.46 -9.49 -28.65
C SER A 7 -22.68 -8.20 -28.36
N PRO A 8 -23.34 -7.07 -28.02
CA PRO A 8 -22.67 -5.85 -27.61
C PRO A 8 -21.67 -6.07 -26.46
N ALA A 9 -21.91 -7.09 -25.62
CA ALA A 9 -21.01 -7.51 -24.55
C ALA A 9 -19.65 -8.02 -25.06
N LEU A 10 -19.62 -8.72 -26.20
CA LEU A 10 -18.39 -9.20 -26.85
C LEU A 10 -17.57 -8.05 -27.44
N ARG A 11 -18.23 -6.98 -27.91
CA ARG A 11 -17.58 -5.73 -28.36
C ARG A 11 -17.05 -4.87 -27.21
N ALA A 12 -17.70 -4.90 -26.04
CA ALA A 12 -17.17 -4.24 -24.85
C ALA A 12 -15.90 -4.94 -24.35
N LEU A 13 -15.85 -6.27 -24.43
CA LEU A 13 -14.69 -7.08 -24.03
C LEU A 13 -13.51 -6.98 -25.00
N SER A 14 -13.68 -6.50 -26.25
CA SER A 14 -12.58 -6.39 -27.22
C SER A 14 -11.73 -5.14 -27.02
N VAL A 15 -12.12 -4.23 -26.13
CA VAL A 15 -11.27 -3.12 -25.71
C VAL A 15 -10.14 -3.69 -24.86
N ALA A 16 -8.92 -3.72 -25.41
CA ALA A 16 -7.73 -4.27 -24.76
C ALA A 16 -7.49 -3.78 -23.32
N GLY A 17 -8.02 -2.59 -22.96
CA GLY A 17 -8.03 -2.07 -21.61
C GLY A 17 -8.88 -2.90 -20.62
N ILE A 18 -10.05 -3.39 -21.05
CA ILE A 18 -10.96 -4.16 -20.18
C ILE A 18 -10.39 -5.55 -19.91
N VAL A 19 -9.84 -6.24 -20.91
CA VAL A 19 -9.17 -7.54 -20.70
C VAL A 19 -7.93 -7.38 -19.82
N ARG A 20 -7.16 -6.30 -19.97
CA ARG A 20 -6.01 -6.00 -19.09
C ARG A 20 -6.46 -5.72 -17.66
N SER A 21 -7.53 -4.94 -17.46
CA SER A 21 -8.10 -4.70 -16.13
C SER A 21 -8.64 -5.98 -15.49
N ILE A 22 -9.33 -6.84 -16.24
CA ILE A 22 -9.81 -8.13 -15.77
C ILE A 22 -8.63 -9.06 -15.44
N ALA A 23 -7.60 -9.10 -16.28
CA ALA A 23 -6.39 -9.90 -16.05
C ALA A 23 -5.61 -9.42 -14.81
N SER A 24 -5.56 -8.11 -14.56
CA SER A 24 -4.95 -7.53 -13.36
C SER A 24 -5.73 -7.79 -12.08
N PHE A 25 -6.95 -8.34 -12.18
CA PHE A 25 -7.87 -8.57 -11.06
C PHE A 25 -8.06 -10.07 -10.71
N GLN A 26 -7.21 -10.97 -11.23
CA GLN A 26 -7.48 -12.42 -11.20
C GLN A 26 -7.63 -13.06 -9.81
N ASP A 27 -7.34 -12.36 -8.71
CA ASP A 27 -7.55 -12.85 -7.34
C ASP A 27 -8.27 -11.83 -6.43
N GLY A 28 -8.93 -10.82 -7.01
CA GLY A 28 -9.53 -9.71 -6.27
C GLY A 28 -8.53 -8.65 -5.79
N ILE A 29 -7.26 -8.78 -6.19
CA ILE A 29 -6.17 -7.86 -5.85
C ILE A 29 -5.51 -7.38 -7.15
N LEU A 30 -5.39 -6.05 -7.28
CA LEU A 30 -4.69 -5.40 -8.38
C LEU A 30 -3.23 -5.87 -8.46
N GLU A 31 -2.73 -6.12 -9.67
CA GLU A 31 -1.38 -6.65 -9.92
C GLU A 31 -0.28 -5.84 -9.21
N ASP A 32 -0.39 -4.52 -9.21
CA ASP A 32 0.58 -3.62 -8.57
C ASP A 32 0.54 -3.64 -7.03
N LEU A 33 -0.51 -4.19 -6.43
CA LEU A 33 -0.63 -4.37 -4.99
C LEU A 33 -0.07 -5.71 -4.51
N ARG A 34 0.17 -6.67 -5.43
CA ARG A 34 0.72 -7.99 -5.10
C ARG A 34 2.05 -7.94 -4.34
N PRO A 35 3.00 -7.03 -4.62
CA PRO A 35 4.23 -6.94 -3.85
C PRO A 35 4.01 -6.74 -2.34
N PHE A 36 2.91 -6.09 -1.94
CA PHE A 36 2.58 -5.86 -0.52
C PHE A 36 2.06 -7.11 0.20
N LEU A 37 1.64 -8.15 -0.53
CA LEU A 37 1.23 -9.44 0.05
C LEU A 37 2.39 -10.21 0.70
N GLY A 38 3.63 -9.87 0.33
CA GLY A 38 4.82 -10.49 0.92
C GLY A 38 5.08 -10.11 2.38
N PHE A 39 4.36 -9.12 2.91
CA PHE A 39 4.56 -8.64 4.28
C PHE A 39 3.61 -9.34 5.26
N ASP A 40 4.20 -10.08 6.20
CA ASP A 40 3.45 -10.67 7.31
C ASP A 40 3.13 -9.60 8.36
N TYR A 41 1.92 -9.06 8.28
CA TYR A 41 1.42 -8.08 9.24
C TYR A 41 1.41 -8.59 10.68
N LYS A 42 1.14 -9.88 10.91
CA LYS A 42 1.11 -10.43 12.27
C LYS A 42 2.51 -10.45 12.86
N ALA A 43 3.52 -10.81 12.06
CA ALA A 43 4.91 -10.73 12.48
C ALA A 43 5.31 -9.28 12.77
N TRP A 44 4.84 -8.33 11.96
CA TRP A 44 5.12 -6.90 12.13
C TRP A 44 4.61 -6.31 13.45
N VAL A 45 3.34 -6.55 13.77
CA VAL A 45 2.71 -6.04 15.01
C VAL A 45 3.43 -6.59 16.24
N ASN A 46 3.89 -7.84 16.18
CA ASN A 46 4.61 -8.49 17.28
C ASN A 46 6.11 -8.17 17.32
N THR A 47 6.64 -7.41 16.36
CA THR A 47 8.06 -7.07 16.33
C THR A 47 8.40 -6.10 17.45
N PRO A 48 9.38 -6.44 18.32
CA PRO A 48 9.81 -5.56 19.40
C PRO A 48 10.28 -4.21 18.88
N PHE A 49 10.05 -3.15 19.67
CA PHE A 49 10.53 -1.80 19.37
C PHE A 49 12.04 -1.70 19.62
N ASP A 50 12.84 -2.28 18.73
CA ASP A 50 14.29 -2.29 18.76
C ASP A 50 14.88 -2.32 17.32
N LYS A 51 16.17 -2.62 17.18
CA LYS A 51 16.84 -2.71 15.86
C LYS A 51 16.17 -3.68 14.87
N ARG A 52 15.42 -4.68 15.35
CA ARG A 52 14.69 -5.62 14.49
C ARG A 52 13.55 -4.93 13.75
N LEU A 53 12.89 -3.96 14.36
CA LEU A 53 11.85 -3.16 13.70
C LEU A 53 12.45 -2.37 12.52
N GLN A 54 13.63 -1.78 12.70
CA GLN A 54 14.35 -1.11 11.60
C GLN A 54 14.64 -2.06 10.43
N VAL A 55 15.11 -3.28 10.72
CA VAL A 55 15.39 -4.29 9.68
C VAL A 55 14.14 -4.68 8.90
N GLN A 56 12.97 -4.66 9.53
CA GLN A 56 11.70 -4.93 8.84
C GLN A 56 11.16 -3.71 8.07
N LEU A 57 11.39 -2.50 8.57
CA LEU A 57 10.99 -1.24 7.93
C LEU A 57 11.68 -1.03 6.57
N GLU A 58 12.93 -1.44 6.44
CA GLU A 58 13.73 -1.19 5.23
C GLU A 58 13.17 -1.85 3.95
N PRO A 59 12.87 -3.16 3.91
CA PRO A 59 12.26 -3.77 2.72
C PRO A 59 10.90 -3.15 2.36
N PHE A 60 10.11 -2.77 3.37
CA PHE A 60 8.82 -2.14 3.13
C PHE A 60 8.97 -0.73 2.56
N HIS A 61 9.91 0.07 3.09
CA HIS A 61 10.24 1.39 2.56
C HIS A 61 10.76 1.33 1.12
N ALA A 62 11.66 0.39 0.84
CA ALA A 62 12.24 0.15 -0.48
C ALA A 62 11.18 -0.26 -1.52
N LEU A 63 10.07 -0.87 -1.09
CA LEU A 63 8.92 -1.13 -1.95
C LEU A 63 7.99 0.08 -2.07
N LEU A 64 7.62 0.68 -0.94
CA LEU A 64 6.59 1.70 -0.84
C LEU A 64 6.94 2.96 -1.63
N LEU A 65 8.19 3.44 -1.53
CA LEU A 65 8.57 4.69 -2.17
C LEU A 65 8.55 4.64 -3.69
N PRO A 66 9.19 3.66 -4.36
CA PRO A 66 9.07 3.53 -5.81
C PRO A 66 7.61 3.35 -6.25
N TRP A 67 6.84 2.53 -5.51
CA TRP A 67 5.43 2.34 -5.83
C TRP A 67 4.61 3.64 -5.73
N LEU A 68 4.85 4.46 -4.70
CA LEU A 68 4.21 5.79 -4.58
C LEU A 68 4.66 6.76 -5.69
N ALA A 69 5.90 6.68 -6.13
CA ALA A 69 6.38 7.49 -7.25
C ALA A 69 5.69 7.12 -8.57
N ASP A 70 5.45 5.82 -8.79
CA ASP A 70 4.81 5.31 -10.00
C ASP A 70 3.28 5.48 -10.00
N HIS A 71 2.65 5.45 -8.82
CA HIS A 71 1.19 5.38 -8.68
C HIS A 71 0.54 6.58 -7.98
N SER A 72 1.31 7.52 -7.41
CA SER A 72 0.82 8.63 -6.58
C SER A 72 0.23 8.21 -5.24
N ILE A 73 0.13 9.17 -4.32
CA ILE A 73 -0.45 9.03 -2.99
C ILE A 73 -1.95 8.69 -3.01
N ASP A 74 -2.67 9.07 -4.07
CA ASP A 74 -4.10 8.79 -4.22
C ASP A 74 -4.40 7.28 -4.28
N ARG A 75 -3.41 6.48 -4.69
CA ARG A 75 -3.52 5.01 -4.76
C ARG A 75 -3.46 4.33 -3.41
N LEU A 76 -3.09 5.04 -2.33
CA LEU A 76 -3.19 4.53 -0.96
C LEU A 76 -4.61 4.09 -0.59
N ALA A 77 -5.63 4.76 -1.13
CA ALA A 77 -7.02 4.34 -0.93
C ALA A 77 -7.25 2.89 -1.38
N GLN A 78 -6.78 2.56 -2.58
CA GLN A 78 -6.94 1.23 -3.16
C GLN A 78 -6.09 0.20 -2.40
N LEU A 79 -4.88 0.58 -1.97
CA LEU A 79 -4.04 -0.25 -1.12
C LEU A 79 -4.72 -0.57 0.21
N PHE A 80 -5.32 0.42 0.89
CA PHE A 80 -5.93 0.23 2.21
C PHE A 80 -7.32 -0.42 2.17
N GLU A 81 -8.02 -0.37 1.05
CA GLU A 81 -9.23 -1.18 0.85
C GLU A 81 -8.88 -2.64 0.56
N ALA A 82 -7.82 -2.88 -0.24
CA ALA A 82 -7.39 -4.24 -0.57
C ALA A 82 -6.65 -4.92 0.60
N LEU A 83 -5.80 -4.17 1.30
CA LEU A 83 -4.91 -4.63 2.37
C LEU A 83 -4.97 -3.67 3.58
N PRO A 84 -6.06 -3.69 4.36
CA PRO A 84 -6.27 -2.73 5.46
C PRO A 84 -5.16 -2.76 6.51
N ASP A 85 -4.63 -3.96 6.78
CA ASP A 85 -3.56 -4.21 7.74
C ASP A 85 -2.23 -3.53 7.35
N VAL A 86 -2.06 -3.12 6.10
CA VAL A 86 -0.84 -2.42 5.65
C VAL A 86 -0.86 -0.93 6.04
N ALA A 87 -2.01 -0.35 6.35
CA ALA A 87 -2.12 1.08 6.65
C ALA A 87 -1.26 1.54 7.86
N PRO A 88 -1.24 0.82 9.00
CA PRO A 88 -0.33 1.15 10.10
C PRO A 88 1.15 1.05 9.70
N LEU A 89 1.52 0.12 8.81
CA LEU A 89 2.91 -0.05 8.33
C LEU A 89 3.35 1.16 7.53
N VAL A 90 2.51 1.63 6.60
CA VAL A 90 2.78 2.85 5.83
C VAL A 90 3.01 4.04 6.75
N THR A 91 2.20 4.20 7.80
CA THR A 91 2.39 5.26 8.80
C THR A 91 3.71 5.12 9.54
N GLU A 92 4.04 3.93 10.04
CA GLU A 92 5.28 3.69 10.79
C GLU A 92 6.51 3.95 9.92
N THR A 93 6.51 3.48 8.67
CA THR A 93 7.54 3.74 7.68
C THR A 93 7.66 5.24 7.37
N ALA A 94 6.55 5.93 7.15
CA ALA A 94 6.57 7.36 6.86
C ALA A 94 7.17 8.16 8.03
N ILE A 95 6.81 7.84 9.27
CA ILE A 95 7.34 8.50 10.47
C ILE A 95 8.84 8.21 10.62
N TYR A 96 9.24 6.95 10.52
CA TYR A 96 10.62 6.54 10.76
C TYR A 96 11.60 7.18 9.76
N TYR A 97 11.27 7.14 8.46
CA TYR A 97 12.11 7.74 7.41
C TYR A 97 11.89 9.24 7.22
N GLY A 98 10.91 9.84 7.92
CA GLY A 98 10.68 11.28 7.91
C GLY A 98 10.00 11.80 6.64
N HIS A 99 9.07 11.04 6.09
CA HIS A 99 8.21 11.46 4.96
C HIS A 99 7.06 12.31 5.49
N ASP A 100 7.37 13.53 5.91
CA ASP A 100 6.43 14.41 6.62
C ASP A 100 5.14 14.69 5.80
N ASP A 101 5.25 14.80 4.46
CA ASP A 101 4.08 14.96 3.56
C ASP A 101 3.15 13.74 3.58
N LEU A 102 3.72 12.54 3.57
CA LEU A 102 2.97 11.29 3.66
C LEU A 102 2.31 11.13 5.03
N VAL A 103 3.02 11.49 6.12
CA VAL A 103 2.46 11.51 7.48
C VAL A 103 1.29 12.49 7.57
N ALA A 104 1.41 13.70 7.01
CA ALA A 104 0.34 14.69 6.99
C ALA A 104 -0.88 14.17 6.23
N HIS A 105 -0.68 13.57 5.05
CA HIS A 105 -1.76 12.98 4.25
C HIS A 105 -2.46 11.83 4.99
N LEU A 106 -1.72 10.91 5.60
CA LEU A 106 -2.27 9.78 6.35
C LEU A 106 -3.07 10.25 7.58
N SER A 107 -2.58 11.27 8.28
CA SER A 107 -3.26 11.85 9.44
C SER A 107 -4.56 12.56 9.04
N ALA A 108 -4.58 13.23 7.89
CA ALA A 108 -5.75 13.97 7.39
C ALA A 108 -6.84 13.05 6.83
N HIS A 109 -6.46 12.00 6.08
CA HIS A 109 -7.40 11.20 5.29
C HIS A 109 -7.63 9.79 5.83
N TRP A 110 -6.68 9.25 6.58
CA TRP A 110 -6.66 7.82 6.93
C TRP A 110 -6.50 7.54 8.41
N ARG A 111 -6.72 8.54 9.28
CA ARG A 111 -6.52 8.43 10.73
C ARG A 111 -7.09 7.14 11.34
N HIS A 112 -8.31 6.76 10.97
CA HIS A 112 -8.97 5.57 11.53
C HIS A 112 -8.35 4.23 11.09
N LYS A 113 -7.74 4.17 9.90
CA LYS A 113 -7.13 2.94 9.36
C LYS A 113 -5.61 2.89 9.60
N ALA A 114 -4.95 4.04 9.53
CA ALA A 114 -3.50 4.15 9.54
C ALA A 114 -2.92 4.49 10.93
N THR A 115 -3.71 4.37 12.00
CA THR A 115 -3.22 4.58 13.36
C THR A 115 -2.24 3.47 13.76
N SER A 116 -1.07 3.85 14.26
CA SER A 116 -0.12 2.93 14.90
C SER A 116 0.07 3.28 16.38
N LEU A 117 0.19 2.24 17.21
CA LEU A 117 0.52 2.38 18.63
C LEU A 117 1.96 2.86 18.86
N ARG A 118 2.83 2.72 17.86
CA ARG A 118 4.26 3.03 17.92
C ARG A 118 4.61 4.38 17.29
N SER A 119 3.63 5.11 16.75
CA SER A 119 3.86 6.38 16.03
C SER A 119 4.63 7.42 16.87
N MET A 120 4.31 7.55 18.17
CA MET A 120 5.01 8.49 19.04
C MET A 120 6.46 8.05 19.32
N ASP A 121 6.66 6.76 19.60
CA ASP A 121 7.99 6.21 19.87
C ASP A 121 8.90 6.29 18.62
N LEU A 122 8.36 6.02 17.43
CA LEU A 122 9.08 6.17 16.16
C LEU A 122 9.48 7.62 15.89
N ALA A 123 8.60 8.58 16.16
CA ALA A 123 8.89 9.99 16.00
C ALA A 123 10.00 10.45 16.97
N ALA A 124 9.95 10.00 18.23
CA ALA A 124 10.98 10.26 19.21
C ALA A 124 12.32 9.64 18.80
N TRP A 125 12.31 8.37 18.36
CA TRP A 125 13.51 7.66 17.92
C TRP A 125 14.18 8.36 16.72
N ARG A 126 13.39 8.79 15.73
CA ARG A 126 13.89 9.60 14.60
C ARG A 126 14.48 10.93 15.06
N GLY A 127 13.86 11.58 16.06
CA GLY A 127 14.37 12.80 16.67
C GLY A 127 15.74 12.64 17.32
N THR A 128 16.00 11.51 18.00
CA THR A 128 17.29 11.23 18.67
C THR A 128 18.45 11.00 17.72
N PHE A 129 18.21 10.60 16.47
CA PHE A 129 19.27 10.46 15.45
C PHE A 129 19.59 11.76 14.72
N ARG A 130 18.81 12.83 14.92
CA ARG A 130 19.01 14.14 14.28
C ARG A 130 19.74 15.15 15.16
N SER A 131 20.08 14.79 16.41
CA SER A 131 20.85 15.60 17.37
C SER A 131 22.31 15.15 17.46
#